data_AF-A0A518RBY0-F1
#
_entry.id   AF-A0A518RBY0-F1
#
_cell.length_a   1.000
_cell.length_b   1.000
_cell.length_c   1.000
_cell.angle_alpha   90.00
_cell.angle_beta   90.00
_cell.angle_gamma   90.00
#
_symmetry.space_group_name_H-M   'P 1'
#
loop_
_entity.id
_entity.type
_entity.pdbx_description
1 polymer ?
#
loop_
_entity_poly.entity_id
_entity_poly.type
_entity_poly.pdbx_seq_one_letter_code
_entity_poly.pdbx_strand_id
1 'polypeptide(L)'
;MIEFEAPPEDLKLLRRVVKQARKNKDPFPSLTDLAPRRSVDELIELGKSWQRAGLGRVIEEMSADIRSVSFTVDEAAFEAIRKADQGTLWGRLAQVPRSDWIAIAAFVVSVFALFKGD
;
A
#
# COMPACT_ATOMS: atom_id res chain seq x y z
N MET A 1 -4.44 -25.97 -8.34
CA MET A 1 -3.45 -25.33 -7.45
C MET A 1 -3.56 -23.85 -7.72
N ILE A 2 -4.11 -23.06 -6.79
CA ILE A 2 -4.22 -21.61 -6.99
C ILE A 2 -2.79 -21.09 -6.79
N GLU A 3 -2.12 -20.70 -7.87
CA GLU A 3 -0.84 -20.00 -7.79
C GLU A 3 -1.09 -18.72 -6.99
N PHE A 4 -0.66 -18.73 -5.73
CA PHE A 4 -0.52 -17.50 -4.96
C PHE A 4 0.60 -16.72 -5.65
N GLU A 5 0.25 -15.77 -6.50
CA GLU A 5 1.18 -14.73 -6.96
C GLU A 5 1.89 -14.21 -5.71
N ALA A 6 3.22 -14.39 -5.67
CA ALA A 6 4.01 -13.94 -4.55
C ALA A 6 3.70 -12.45 -4.30
N PRO A 7 3.50 -12.03 -3.04
CA PRO A 7 3.18 -10.64 -2.75
C PRO A 7 4.26 -9.76 -3.38
N PRO A 8 3.88 -8.64 -4.02
CA PRO A 8 4.84 -7.81 -4.71
C PRO A 8 5.95 -7.38 -3.76
N GLU A 9 7.16 -7.39 -4.28
CA GLU A 9 8.35 -6.99 -3.54
C GLU A 9 8.19 -5.54 -3.04
N ASP A 10 8.54 -5.28 -1.79
CA ASP A 10 8.35 -3.97 -1.14
C ASP A 10 6.95 -3.33 -1.27
N LEU A 11 5.94 -4.06 -0.79
CA LEU A 11 4.56 -3.57 -0.61
C LEU A 11 4.44 -2.19 0.06
N LYS A 12 5.38 -1.80 0.93
CA LYS A 12 5.33 -0.49 1.61
C LYS A 12 5.59 0.65 0.64
N LEU A 13 6.59 0.50 -0.25
CA LEU A 13 6.85 1.50 -1.27
C LEU A 13 5.73 1.52 -2.31
N LEU A 14 5.26 0.36 -2.78
CA LEU A 14 4.13 0.27 -3.71
C LEU A 14 2.87 0.96 -3.15
N ARG A 15 2.55 0.78 -1.87
CA ARG A 15 1.43 1.49 -1.20
C ARG A 15 1.59 3.01 -1.28
N ARG A 16 2.81 3.53 -1.12
CA ARG A 16 3.09 4.97 -1.20
C ARG A 16 2.94 5.49 -2.63
N VAL A 17 3.43 4.74 -3.61
CA VAL A 17 3.29 5.05 -5.04
C VAL A 17 1.81 5.13 -5.43
N VAL A 18 1.04 4.09 -5.10
CA VAL A 18 -0.42 4.01 -5.33
C VAL A 18 -1.16 5.17 -4.64
N LYS A 19 -0.81 5.47 -3.39
CA LYS A 19 -1.41 6.58 -2.64
C LYS A 19 -1.11 7.93 -3.28
N GLN A 20 0.11 8.14 -3.76
CA GLN A 20 0.51 9.37 -4.45
C GLN A 20 -0.23 9.53 -5.77
N ALA A 21 -0.27 8.47 -6.60
CA ALA A 21 -1.01 8.48 -7.86
C ALA A 21 -2.49 8.84 -7.64
N ARG A 22 -3.13 8.25 -6.62
CA ARG A 22 -4.54 8.53 -6.30
C ARG A 22 -4.78 9.92 -5.72
N LYS A 23 -3.93 10.36 -4.77
CA LYS A 23 -4.15 11.59 -4.01
C LYS A 23 -3.81 12.83 -4.82
N ASN A 24 -2.72 12.77 -5.58
CA ASN A 24 -2.18 13.93 -6.28
C ASN A 24 -2.60 13.99 -7.76
N LYS A 25 -3.38 13.00 -8.24
CA LYS A 25 -3.70 12.80 -9.66
C LYS A 25 -2.43 12.79 -10.53
N ASP A 26 -1.34 12.31 -9.95
CA ASP A 26 -0.04 12.22 -10.60
C ASP A 26 0.02 10.87 -11.33
N PRO A 27 -0.04 10.84 -12.66
CA PRO A 27 0.01 9.59 -13.41
C PRO A 27 1.41 8.93 -13.36
N PHE A 28 2.44 9.65 -12.93
CA PHE A 28 3.84 9.21 -12.98
C PHE A 28 4.58 9.49 -11.66
N PRO A 29 4.14 8.93 -10.53
CA PRO A 29 4.84 9.10 -9.25
C PRO A 29 6.31 8.69 -9.34
N SER A 30 7.18 9.62 -8.92
CA SER A 30 8.63 9.43 -8.86
C SER A 30 9.04 8.48 -7.72
N LEU A 31 9.63 7.34 -8.08
CA LEU A 31 10.22 6.39 -7.15
C LEU A 31 11.45 6.98 -6.44
N THR A 32 12.25 7.77 -7.15
CA THR A 32 13.44 8.43 -6.59
C THR A 32 13.06 9.40 -5.48
N ASP A 33 11.97 10.16 -5.65
CA ASP A 33 11.48 11.08 -4.62
C ASP A 33 10.79 10.35 -3.46
N LEU A 34 10.11 9.24 -3.77
CA LEU A 34 9.44 8.43 -2.76
C LEU A 34 10.44 7.64 -1.90
N ALA A 35 11.58 7.23 -2.45
CA ALA A 35 12.59 6.44 -1.75
C ALA A 35 14.01 6.99 -1.96
N PRO A 36 14.32 8.20 -1.48
CA PRO A 36 15.60 8.87 -1.74
C PRO A 36 16.81 8.20 -1.07
N ARG A 37 16.57 7.25 -0.16
CA ARG A 37 17.64 6.47 0.50
C ARG A 37 18.10 5.27 -0.31
N ARG A 38 17.41 4.94 -1.41
CA ARG A 38 17.72 3.81 -2.27
C ARG A 38 18.47 4.26 -3.50
N SER A 39 19.32 3.38 -4.02
CA SER A 39 20.00 3.65 -5.28
C SER A 39 19.00 3.64 -6.44
N VAL A 40 19.29 4.41 -7.48
CA VAL A 40 18.46 4.45 -8.68
C VAL A 40 18.37 3.06 -9.34
N ASP A 41 19.46 2.31 -9.38
CA ASP A 41 19.48 0.95 -9.94
C ASP A 41 18.59 -0.01 -9.15
N GLU A 42 18.58 0.09 -7.81
CA GLU A 42 17.66 -0.69 -6.97
C GLU A 42 16.19 -0.36 -7.27
N LEU A 43 15.87 0.92 -7.47
CA LEU A 43 14.51 1.36 -7.80
C LEU A 43 14.07 0.91 -9.20
N ILE A 44 15.00 0.83 -10.15
CA ILE A 44 14.76 0.30 -11.50
C ILE A 44 14.44 -1.19 -11.42
N GLU A 45 15.26 -1.97 -10.73
CA GLU A 45 15.04 -3.41 -10.60
C GLU A 45 13.73 -3.73 -9.86
N LEU A 46 13.40 -2.94 -8.83
CA LEU A 46 12.11 -3.02 -8.15
C LEU A 46 10.95 -2.65 -9.08
N GLY A 47 11.06 -1.56 -9.84
CA GLY A 47 10.05 -1.15 -10.81
C GLY A 47 9.83 -2.20 -11.90
N LYS A 48 10.90 -2.82 -12.41
CA LYS A 48 10.82 -3.95 -13.36
C LYS A 48 10.20 -5.19 -12.74
N SER A 49 10.46 -5.47 -11.46
CA SER A 49 9.80 -6.54 -10.72
C SER A 49 8.27 -6.34 -10.71
N TRP A 50 7.82 -5.13 -10.38
CA TRP A 50 6.39 -4.77 -10.40
C TRP A 50 5.78 -4.78 -11.81
N GLN A 51 6.54 -4.33 -12.82
CA GLN A 51 6.09 -4.40 -14.21
C GLN A 51 5.89 -5.84 -14.68
N ARG A 52 6.79 -6.77 -14.31
CA ARG A 52 6.62 -8.20 -14.59
C ARG A 52 5.39 -8.80 -13.90
N ALA A 53 5.02 -8.26 -12.74
CA ALA A 53 3.80 -8.62 -12.03
C ALA A 53 2.54 -7.89 -12.57
N GLY A 54 2.65 -7.12 -13.67
CA GLY A 54 1.50 -6.45 -14.29
C GLY A 54 0.94 -5.29 -13.48
N LEU A 55 1.72 -4.71 -12.56
CA LEU A 55 1.28 -3.66 -11.65
C LEU A 55 1.44 -2.25 -12.24
N GLY A 56 2.08 -2.14 -13.40
CA GLY A 56 2.41 -0.85 -13.98
C GLY A 56 3.61 -0.92 -14.92
N ARG A 57 4.22 0.24 -15.18
CA ARG A 57 5.40 0.37 -16.04
C ARG A 57 6.42 1.28 -15.41
N VAL A 58 7.69 0.89 -15.53
CA VAL A 58 8.81 1.75 -15.11
C VAL A 58 9.09 2.77 -16.20
N ILE A 59 9.37 4.01 -15.80
CA ILE A 59 9.81 5.09 -16.67
C ILE A 59 11.15 5.57 -16.13
N GLU A 60 12.20 5.32 -16.90
CA GLU A 60 13.54 5.81 -16.59
C GLU A 60 13.73 7.17 -17.28
N GLU A 61 14.07 8.19 -16.51
CA GLU A 61 14.35 9.53 -17.02
C GLU A 61 15.82 9.87 -16.75
N MET A 62 16.52 10.23 -17.82
CA MET A 62 17.93 10.58 -17.80
C MET A 62 18.08 11.97 -18.40
N SER A 63 18.27 12.97 -17.53
CA SER A 63 18.67 14.33 -17.93
C SER A 63 20.14 14.56 -17.56
N ALA A 64 20.76 15.60 -18.13
CA ALA A 64 22.21 15.81 -18.17
C ALA A 64 22.98 15.52 -16.85
N ASP A 65 22.37 15.75 -15.68
CA ASP A 65 22.97 15.48 -14.37
C ASP A 65 22.05 14.70 -13.40
N ILE A 66 20.87 14.28 -13.84
CA ILE A 66 19.85 13.67 -12.97
C ILE A 66 19.31 12.39 -13.61
N ARG A 67 19.46 11.28 -12.87
CA ARG A 67 18.82 10.00 -13.17
C ARG A 67 17.65 9.82 -12.20
N SER A 68 16.44 9.85 -12.71
CA SER A 68 15.19 9.66 -11.96
C SER A 68 14.43 8.45 -12.49
N VAL A 69 13.62 7.86 -11.62
CA VAL A 69 12.78 6.71 -11.95
C VAL A 69 11.38 7.04 -11.52
N SER A 70 10.44 6.94 -12.44
CA SER A 70 9.02 7.09 -12.19
C SER A 70 8.29 5.79 -12.51
N PHE A 71 7.08 5.63 -11.97
CA PHE A 71 6.31 4.41 -12.17
C PHE A 71 4.85 4.74 -12.49
N THR A 72 4.33 4.24 -13.62
CA THR A 72 2.90 4.29 -13.90
C THR A 72 2.19 3.20 -13.14
N VAL A 73 1.08 3.54 -12.50
CA VAL A 73 0.29 2.60 -11.70
C VAL A 73 -0.91 2.12 -12.51
N ASP A 74 -1.02 0.81 -12.73
CA ASP A 74 -2.19 0.19 -13.38
C ASP A 74 -3.26 -0.22 -12.34
N GLU A 75 -4.49 -0.51 -12.79
CA GLU A 75 -5.60 -0.94 -11.92
C GLU A 75 -5.22 -2.12 -11.01
N ALA A 76 -4.41 -3.05 -11.55
CA ALA A 76 -3.92 -4.21 -10.81
C ALA A 76 -3.11 -3.84 -9.56
N ALA A 77 -2.35 -2.74 -9.58
CA ALA A 77 -1.64 -2.26 -8.39
C ALA A 77 -2.58 -1.71 -7.32
N PHE A 78 -3.66 -1.04 -7.72
CA PHE A 78 -4.69 -0.61 -6.77
C PHE A 78 -5.37 -1.80 -6.11
N GLU A 79 -5.69 -2.85 -6.87
CA GLU A 79 -6.26 -4.08 -6.33
C GLU A 79 -5.31 -4.82 -5.41
N ALA A 80 -4.03 -4.94 -5.78
CA ALA A 80 -3.01 -5.59 -4.98
C ALA A 80 -2.87 -4.92 -3.61
N ILE A 81 -2.80 -3.58 -3.57
CA ILE A 81 -2.76 -2.83 -2.31
C ILE A 81 -4.07 -2.93 -1.55
N ARG A 82 -5.23 -2.89 -2.22
CA ARG A 82 -6.53 -3.05 -1.55
C ARG A 82 -6.65 -4.42 -0.87
N LYS A 83 -6.24 -5.50 -1.52
CA LYS A 83 -6.21 -6.85 -0.96
C LYS A 83 -5.22 -6.94 0.22
N ALA A 84 -4.04 -6.33 0.08
CA ALA A 84 -3.04 -6.28 1.15
C ALA A 84 -3.55 -5.52 2.39
N ASP A 85 -4.24 -4.40 2.20
CA ASP A 85 -4.81 -3.59 3.29
C ASP A 85 -5.97 -4.30 3.99
N GLN A 86 -6.78 -5.07 3.26
CA GLN A 86 -7.83 -5.92 3.83
C GLN A 86 -7.27 -7.08 4.67
N GLY A 87 -6.07 -7.56 4.34
CA GLY A 87 -5.39 -8.61 5.10
C GLY A 87 -4.85 -8.16 6.46
N THR A 88 -4.70 -6.85 6.70
CA THR A 88 -4.26 -6.30 7.99
C THR A 88 -5.38 -6.22 9.03
N LEU A 89 -5.05 -6.42 10.32
CA LEU A 89 -5.99 -6.31 11.46
C LEU A 89 -6.81 -5.00 11.46
N TRP A 90 -6.20 -3.89 11.02
CA TRP A 90 -6.87 -2.60 10.85
C TRP A 90 -7.88 -2.57 9.71
N GLY A 91 -7.63 -3.28 8.61
CA GLY A 91 -8.58 -3.44 7.51
C GLY A 91 -9.81 -4.26 7.92
N ARG A 92 -9.63 -5.25 8.80
CA ARG A 92 -10.75 -5.99 9.44
C ARG A 92 -11.56 -5.10 10.38
N LEU A 93 -10.92 -4.25 11.19
CA LEU A 93 -11.61 -3.30 12.08
C LEU A 93 -12.38 -2.21 11.31
N ALA A 94 -11.90 -1.77 10.15
CA ALA A 94 -12.57 -0.79 9.31
C ALA A 94 -13.83 -1.34 8.59
N GLN A 95 -13.97 -2.67 8.51
CA GLN A 95 -15.15 -3.35 7.96
C GLN A 95 -16.23 -3.63 9.01
N VAL A 96 -15.96 -3.35 10.28
CA VAL A 96 -16.95 -3.53 11.36
C VAL A 96 -18.06 -2.50 11.17
N PRO A 97 -19.32 -2.91 10.94
CA PRO A 97 -20.45 -1.99 10.83
C PRO A 97 -20.57 -1.13 12.10
N ARG A 98 -21.09 0.10 11.98
CA ARG A 98 -21.29 1.01 13.13
C ARG A 98 -22.06 0.37 14.29
N SER A 99 -22.95 -0.59 14.02
CA SER A 99 -23.68 -1.35 15.05
C SER A 99 -22.78 -2.19 15.95
N ASP A 100 -21.74 -2.80 15.38
CA ASP A 100 -20.84 -3.70 16.12
C ASP A 100 -19.83 -2.91 16.95
N TRP A 101 -19.49 -1.67 16.55
CA TRP A 101 -18.73 -0.74 17.39
C TRP A 101 -19.48 -0.37 18.68
N ILE A 102 -20.80 -0.21 18.60
CA ILE A 102 -21.65 0.06 19.78
C ILE A 102 -21.66 -1.17 20.69
N ALA A 103 -21.70 -2.38 20.13
CA ALA A 103 -21.64 -3.62 20.90
C ALA A 103 -20.29 -3.80 21.63
N ILE A 104 -19.17 -3.49 20.97
CA ILE A 104 -17.84 -3.51 21.60
C ILE A 104 -17.74 -2.46 22.71
N ALA A 105 -18.23 -1.23 22.47
CA ALA A 105 -18.24 -0.19 23.48
C ALA A 105 -19.10 -0.59 24.70
N ALA A 106 -20.29 -1.16 24.46
CA ALA A 106 -21.15 -1.67 25.52
C ALA A 106 -20.48 -2.81 26.31
N PHE A 107 -19.76 -3.72 25.64
CA PHE A 107 -19.03 -4.80 26.30
C PHE A 107 -17.90 -4.27 27.20
N VAL A 108 -17.12 -3.29 26.72
CA VAL A 108 -16.06 -2.64 27.52
C VAL A 108 -16.64 -1.93 28.74
N VAL A 109 -17.77 -1.23 28.61
CA VAL A 109 -18.45 -0.56 29.72
C VAL A 109 -18.96 -1.59 30.75
N SER A 110 -19.55 -2.71 30.31
CA SER A 110 -20.00 -3.78 31.20
C SER A 110 -18.85 -4.43 31.98
N VAL A 111 -17.70 -4.65 31.34
CA VAL A 111 -16.49 -5.15 32.01
C VAL A 111 -15.96 -4.12 33.02
N PHE A 112 -15.89 -2.84 32.65
CA PHE A 112 -15.47 -1.78 33.58
C PHE A 112 -16.40 -1.63 34.78
N ALA A 113 -17.71 -1.80 34.58
CA ALA A 113 -18.70 -1.79 35.66
C ALA A 113 -18.50 -2.96 36.63
N LEU A 114 -18.11 -4.14 36.14
CA LEU A 114 -17.80 -5.30 36.98
C LEU A 114 -16.54 -5.10 37.83
N PHE A 115 -15.50 -4.44 37.30
CA PHE A 115 -14.26 -4.17 38.06
C PHE A 115 -14.33 -2.97 39.01
N LYS A 116 -15.34 -2.11 38.88
CA LYS A 116 -15.55 -0.94 39.77
C LYS A 116 -16.59 -1.22 40.87
N GLY A 117 -17.13 -2.44 40.90
CA GLY A 117 -18.17 -2.87 41.85
C GLY A 117 -17.66 -3.51 43.15
N ASP A 118 -16.34 -3.67 43.30
CA ASP A 118 -15.64 -3.94 44.58
C ASP A 118 -14.99 -2.65 45.10
#